data_AF-A0ABD2PSX2-F1
#
_entry.id   AF-A0ABD2PSX2-F1
#
_cell.length_a   1.000
_cell.length_b   1.000
_cell.length_c   1.000
_cell.angle_alpha   90.00
_cell.angle_beta   90.00
_cell.angle_gamma   90.00
#
_symmetry.space_group_name_H-M   'P 1'
#
loop_
_entity.id
_entity.type
_entity.pdbx_description
1 polymer ?
#
loop_
_entity_poly.entity_id
_entity_poly.type
_entity_poly.pdbx_seq_one_letter_code
_entity_poly.pdbx_strand_id
1 'polypeptide(L)'
;MIFPRGTVYSKLDAITRQVLWREGLNYGHGTGHGVGAGLLVHEPPAGVLPQDALHQFGISEPPVEEHMVVTIEPGYYLENKYGIRIESDYEVMVGPKRTDDLNEPAWLRFQPLTLVPFDRKLIDADLLSQSEKSWLNHYYKKIRATLLPALEIDNSISSNRTKIWILNQTEPI
;
A
#
# COMPACT_ATOMS: atom_id res chain seq x y z
N MET A 1 -7.82 -3.15 1.39
CA MET A 1 -8.04 -4.54 1.88
C MET A 1 -8.54 -4.48 3.32
N ILE A 2 -9.43 -5.40 3.71
CA ILE A 2 -9.85 -5.62 5.10
C ILE A 2 -9.61 -7.11 5.38
N PHE A 3 -8.98 -7.45 6.50
CA PHE A 3 -8.58 -8.82 6.86
C PHE A 3 -8.76 -9.06 8.36
N PRO A 4 -8.96 -10.31 8.80
CA PRO A 4 -9.22 -10.60 10.22
C PRO A 4 -7.97 -10.40 11.07
N ARG A 5 -8.13 -9.93 12.31
CA ARG A 5 -7.06 -9.92 13.31
C ARG A 5 -6.49 -11.35 13.49
N GLY A 6 -5.18 -11.45 13.65
CA GLY A 6 -4.48 -12.74 13.68
C GLY A 6 -4.04 -13.25 12.30
N THR A 7 -4.33 -12.51 11.22
CA THR A 7 -3.72 -12.78 9.91
C THR A 7 -2.22 -12.58 9.99
N VAL A 8 -1.46 -13.51 9.38
CA VAL A 8 0.00 -13.44 9.29
C VAL A 8 0.45 -12.89 7.94
N TYR A 9 1.68 -12.39 7.89
CA TYR A 9 2.20 -11.66 6.74
C TYR A 9 2.31 -12.46 5.43
N SER A 10 2.67 -13.75 5.49
CA SER A 10 2.80 -14.56 4.26
C SER A 10 1.49 -14.73 3.50
N LYS A 11 0.36 -14.72 4.22
CA LYS A 11 -0.98 -14.76 3.61
C LYS A 11 -1.25 -13.51 2.80
N LEU A 12 -0.80 -12.35 3.30
CA LEU A 12 -0.97 -11.07 2.61
C LEU A 12 -0.05 -10.96 1.39
N ASP A 13 1.16 -11.51 1.47
CA ASP A 13 2.08 -11.63 0.32
C ASP A 13 1.43 -12.42 -0.82
N ALA A 14 0.88 -13.61 -0.52
CA ALA A 14 0.20 -14.44 -1.53
C ALA A 14 -1.00 -13.73 -2.19
N ILE A 15 -1.80 -12.98 -1.41
CA ILE A 15 -2.94 -12.22 -1.94
C ILE A 15 -2.48 -11.14 -2.92
N THR A 16 -1.38 -10.44 -2.61
CA THR A 16 -0.86 -9.38 -3.50
C THR A 16 -0.35 -9.95 -4.82
N ARG A 17 0.24 -11.14 -4.80
CA ARG A 17 0.74 -11.82 -6.00
C ARG A 17 -0.35 -12.39 -6.90
N GLN A 18 -1.55 -12.61 -6.38
CA GLN A 18 -2.60 -13.37 -7.08
C GLN A 18 -2.91 -12.84 -8.50
N VAL A 19 -2.83 -11.53 -8.71
CA VAL A 19 -3.12 -10.90 -10.00
C VAL A 19 -2.03 -11.18 -11.02
N LEU A 20 -0.76 -11.19 -10.62
CA LEU A 20 0.36 -11.57 -11.49
C LEU A 20 0.37 -13.08 -11.73
N TRP A 21 0.09 -13.89 -10.72
CA TRP A 21 0.05 -15.35 -10.84
C TRP A 21 -0.99 -15.85 -11.83
N ARG A 22 -2.14 -15.18 -11.96
CA ARG A 22 -3.16 -15.50 -12.99
C ARG A 22 -2.61 -15.40 -14.41
N GLU A 23 -1.63 -14.51 -14.63
CA GLU A 23 -0.94 -14.31 -15.90
C GLU A 23 0.37 -15.11 -16.02
N GLY A 24 0.66 -15.99 -15.05
CA GLY A 24 1.92 -16.73 -15.00
C GLY A 24 3.15 -15.86 -14.67
N LEU A 25 2.95 -14.67 -14.12
CA LEU A 25 4.00 -13.71 -13.77
C LEU A 25 4.29 -13.72 -12.26
N ASN A 26 5.48 -13.25 -11.85
CA ASN A 26 5.85 -13.09 -10.45
C ASN A 26 6.94 -12.01 -10.27
N TYR A 27 7.30 -11.67 -9.04
CA TYR A 27 8.45 -10.82 -8.69
C TYR A 27 9.35 -11.47 -7.65
N GLY A 28 10.67 -11.29 -7.81
CA GLY A 28 11.72 -11.98 -7.04
C GLY A 28 12.08 -11.38 -5.69
N HIS A 29 11.16 -10.65 -5.04
CA HIS A 29 11.35 -10.07 -3.71
C HIS A 29 10.06 -10.17 -2.88
N GLY A 30 10.11 -9.82 -1.59
CA GLY A 30 8.92 -9.72 -0.72
C GLY A 30 7.93 -8.66 -1.17
N THR A 31 6.67 -8.80 -0.79
CA THR A 31 5.66 -7.75 -0.99
C THR A 31 5.90 -6.53 -0.10
N GLY A 32 6.64 -6.64 1.00
CA GLY A 32 6.99 -5.51 1.84
C GLY A 32 7.67 -5.89 3.15
N HIS A 33 8.00 -4.89 3.95
CA HIS A 33 8.73 -5.01 5.22
C HIS A 33 8.21 -4.03 6.28
N GLY A 34 8.56 -4.25 7.54
CA GLY A 34 8.33 -3.29 8.62
C GLY A 34 9.18 -2.03 8.47
N VAL A 35 8.69 -0.91 9.00
CA VAL A 35 9.38 0.38 9.01
C VAL A 35 9.43 0.94 10.43
N GLY A 36 10.64 1.21 10.93
CA GLY A 36 10.87 1.73 12.28
C GLY A 36 10.71 3.23 12.38
N ALA A 37 10.11 3.70 13.47
CA ALA A 37 9.91 5.13 13.73
C ALA A 37 11.23 5.82 14.14
N GLY A 38 11.88 6.51 13.19
CA GLY A 38 13.19 7.12 13.42
C GLY A 38 14.33 6.10 13.55
N LEU A 39 14.11 4.87 13.06
CA LEU A 39 15.01 3.73 13.16
C LEU A 39 15.25 3.12 11.76
N LEU A 40 15.25 1.79 11.65
CA LEU A 40 15.57 1.08 10.41
C LEU A 40 14.42 1.19 9.42
N VAL A 41 14.74 1.45 8.15
CA VAL A 41 13.74 1.39 7.07
C VAL A 41 13.25 -0.04 6.83
N HIS A 42 14.10 -1.04 7.07
CA HIS A 42 13.72 -2.46 7.10
C HIS A 42 13.79 -2.96 8.54
N GLU A 43 12.66 -3.01 9.24
CA GLU A 43 12.59 -3.38 10.65
C GLU A 43 11.86 -4.72 10.86
N PRO A 44 12.58 -5.81 11.21
CA PRO A 44 11.95 -7.07 11.59
C PRO A 44 11.28 -6.97 12.98
N PRO A 45 10.33 -7.85 13.34
CA PRO A 45 9.92 -9.06 12.61
C PRO A 45 8.82 -8.85 11.57
N ALA A 46 8.30 -7.64 11.41
CA ALA A 46 7.27 -7.36 10.41
C ALA A 46 7.84 -7.52 8.98
N GLY A 47 7.19 -8.36 8.17
CA GLY A 47 7.67 -8.66 6.82
C GLY A 47 6.63 -9.34 5.95
N VAL A 48 6.06 -8.62 4.97
CA VAL A 48 5.12 -9.14 3.97
C VAL A 48 5.91 -9.96 2.93
N LEU A 49 6.31 -11.16 3.34
CA LEU A 49 7.24 -12.03 2.60
C LEU A 49 6.61 -13.41 2.38
N PRO A 50 7.01 -14.14 1.32
CA PRO A 50 6.72 -15.57 1.20
C PRO A 50 7.19 -16.35 2.44
N GLN A 51 6.44 -17.40 2.83
CA GLN A 51 6.71 -18.14 4.06
C GLN A 51 8.10 -18.80 4.07
N ASP A 52 8.52 -19.35 2.94
CA ASP A 52 9.85 -19.93 2.74
C ASP A 52 10.96 -18.89 2.92
N ALA A 53 10.76 -17.66 2.45
CA ALA A 53 11.69 -16.56 2.68
C ALA A 53 11.79 -16.18 4.17
N LEU A 54 10.66 -16.09 4.88
CA LEU A 54 10.66 -15.83 6.33
C LEU A 54 11.49 -16.87 7.09
N HIS A 55 11.28 -18.16 6.78
CA HIS A 55 12.06 -19.25 7.37
C HIS A 55 13.55 -19.16 7.02
N GLN A 56 13.90 -18.86 5.77
CA GLN A 56 15.29 -18.72 5.34
C GLN A 56 16.03 -17.60 6.09
N PHE A 57 15.35 -16.49 6.37
CA PHE A 57 15.92 -15.36 7.10
C PHE A 57 15.83 -15.52 8.63
N GLY A 58 15.26 -16.61 9.14
CA GLY A 58 15.05 -16.81 10.57
C GLY A 58 14.09 -15.80 11.20
N ILE A 59 13.22 -15.20 10.40
CA ILE A 59 12.24 -14.21 10.84
C ILE A 59 11.01 -14.97 11.35
N SER A 60 10.61 -14.71 12.60
CA SER A 60 9.35 -15.22 13.12
C SER A 60 8.19 -14.62 12.33
N GLU A 61 7.08 -15.34 12.22
CA GLU A 61 5.90 -14.86 11.51
C GLU A 61 4.80 -14.44 12.51
N PRO A 62 4.95 -13.30 13.22
CA PRO A 62 3.89 -12.83 14.10
C PRO A 62 2.67 -12.41 13.28
N PRO A 63 1.48 -12.42 13.90
CA PRO A 63 0.30 -11.83 13.28
C PRO A 63 0.51 -10.33 13.05
N VAL A 64 -0.18 -9.80 12.05
CA VAL A 64 -0.27 -8.36 11.83
C VAL A 64 -1.12 -7.74 12.93
N GLU A 65 -0.58 -6.72 13.59
CA GLU A 65 -1.22 -6.00 14.69
C GLU A 65 -1.52 -4.54 14.32
N GLU A 66 -2.45 -3.95 15.06
CA GLU A 66 -2.80 -2.53 14.93
C GLU A 66 -1.59 -1.63 15.24
N HIS A 67 -1.51 -0.48 14.56
CA HIS A 67 -0.43 0.50 14.63
C HIS A 67 0.96 0.05 14.13
N MET A 68 1.09 -1.18 13.64
CA MET A 68 2.28 -1.56 12.88
C MET A 68 2.36 -0.75 11.58
N VAL A 69 3.58 -0.36 11.19
CA VAL A 69 3.86 0.31 9.93
C VAL A 69 4.63 -0.65 9.02
N VAL A 70 4.11 -0.86 7.82
CA VAL A 70 4.70 -1.75 6.82
C VAL A 70 4.63 -1.14 5.42
N THR A 71 5.57 -1.52 4.55
CA THR A 71 5.46 -1.25 3.12
C THR A 71 4.52 -2.26 2.45
N ILE A 72 3.88 -1.82 1.36
CA ILE A 72 3.30 -2.69 0.34
C ILE A 72 3.86 -2.23 -1.00
N GLU A 73 4.68 -3.07 -1.60
CA GLU A 73 5.57 -2.72 -2.72
C GLU A 73 5.63 -3.80 -3.82
N PRO A 74 4.50 -4.31 -4.34
CA PRO A 74 4.54 -5.25 -5.45
C PRO A 74 5.29 -4.69 -6.65
N GLY A 75 5.93 -5.59 -7.39
CA GLY A 75 6.64 -5.22 -8.61
C GLY A 75 6.51 -6.26 -9.72
N TYR A 76 7.06 -5.93 -10.87
CA TYR A 76 7.29 -6.84 -11.97
C TYR A 76 8.48 -6.35 -12.79
N TYR A 77 9.39 -7.25 -13.14
CA TYR A 77 10.63 -6.92 -13.81
C TYR A 77 10.80 -7.83 -15.03
N LEU A 78 10.78 -7.22 -16.21
CA LEU A 78 11.02 -7.92 -17.46
C LEU A 78 12.47 -7.69 -17.88
N GLU A 79 13.25 -8.75 -17.81
CA GLU A 79 14.69 -8.73 -18.06
C GLU A 79 15.03 -8.02 -19.38
N ASN A 80 16.06 -7.16 -19.34
CA ASN A 80 16.56 -6.40 -20.48
C ASN A 80 15.51 -5.48 -21.16
N LYS A 81 14.39 -5.16 -20.48
CA LYS A 81 13.35 -4.25 -20.99
C LYS A 81 12.97 -3.16 -20.00
N TYR A 82 12.29 -3.50 -18.91
CA TYR A 82 11.79 -2.53 -17.94
C TYR A 82 11.46 -3.19 -16.59
N GLY A 83 11.25 -2.35 -15.58
CA GLY A 83 10.79 -2.76 -14.26
C GLY A 83 9.75 -1.79 -13.73
N ILE A 84 8.79 -2.32 -12.97
CA ILE A 84 7.75 -1.55 -12.31
C ILE A 84 7.75 -1.99 -10.84
N ARG A 85 7.75 -1.03 -9.92
CA ARG A 85 7.43 -1.23 -8.51
C ARG A 85 6.58 -0.07 -8.05
N ILE A 86 5.54 -0.38 -7.29
CA ILE A 86 4.63 0.60 -6.74
C ILE A 86 4.62 0.39 -5.24
N GLU A 87 5.17 1.34 -4.50
CA GLU A 87 5.49 1.21 -3.08
C GLU A 87 4.81 2.32 -2.27
N SER A 88 4.29 1.94 -1.11
CA SER A 88 3.76 2.88 -0.12
C SER A 88 3.86 2.31 1.28
N ASP A 89 4.07 3.20 2.24
CA ASP A 89 4.01 2.91 3.66
C ASP A 89 2.55 2.94 4.11
N TYR A 90 2.16 1.94 4.91
CA TYR A 90 0.84 1.81 5.48
C TYR A 90 0.91 1.59 6.98
N GLU A 91 0.07 2.32 7.71
CA GLU A 91 -0.26 1.99 9.10
C GLU A 91 -1.41 0.98 9.11
N VAL A 92 -1.34 -0.02 9.97
CA VAL A 92 -2.43 -0.97 10.22
C VAL A 92 -3.42 -0.35 11.20
N MET A 93 -4.68 -0.24 10.79
CA MET A 93 -5.77 0.33 11.58
C MET A 93 -6.87 -0.70 11.80
N VAL A 94 -7.69 -0.51 12.84
CA VAL A 94 -8.97 -1.23 12.94
C VAL A 94 -9.85 -0.95 11.72
N GLY A 95 -10.34 -2.04 11.13
CA GLY A 95 -11.30 -2.05 10.04
C GLY A 95 -12.72 -1.79 10.53
N PRO A 96 -13.66 -1.46 9.62
CA PRO A 96 -15.05 -1.30 9.99
C PRO A 96 -15.65 -2.63 10.49
N LYS A 97 -16.51 -2.55 11.51
CA LYS A 97 -17.38 -3.67 11.88
C LYS A 97 -18.30 -4.03 10.70
N ARG A 98 -18.61 -5.31 10.54
CA ARG A 98 -19.55 -5.79 9.52
C ARG A 98 -20.95 -6.00 10.08
N THR A 99 -21.06 -6.13 11.39
CA THR A 99 -22.30 -6.39 12.11
C THR A 99 -22.35 -5.57 13.39
N ASP A 100 -23.54 -5.52 14.01
CA ASP A 100 -23.72 -4.94 15.34
C ASP A 100 -23.37 -5.94 16.47
N ASP A 101 -22.89 -7.14 16.15
CA ASP A 101 -22.49 -8.14 17.13
C ASP A 101 -21.25 -7.64 17.91
N LEU A 102 -21.39 -7.62 19.24
CA LEU A 102 -20.29 -7.26 20.14
C LEU A 102 -19.18 -8.32 20.16
N ASN A 103 -19.48 -9.55 19.75
CA ASN A 103 -18.52 -10.66 19.67
C ASN A 103 -17.87 -10.79 18.28
N GLU A 104 -18.17 -9.90 17.34
CA GLU A 104 -17.55 -9.93 16.02
C GLU A 104 -16.01 -9.85 16.15
N PRO A 105 -15.25 -10.77 15.51
CA PRO A 105 -13.81 -10.69 15.49
C PRO A 105 -13.35 -9.34 14.94
N ALA A 106 -12.34 -8.74 15.57
CA ALA A 106 -11.80 -7.48 15.10
C ALA A 106 -11.22 -7.64 13.68
N TRP A 107 -11.57 -6.70 12.80
CA TRP A 107 -10.99 -6.59 11.47
C TRP A 107 -9.89 -5.55 11.47
N LEU A 108 -8.92 -5.72 10.58
CA LEU A 108 -7.83 -4.79 10.33
C LEU A 108 -7.87 -4.31 8.88
N ARG A 109 -7.30 -3.14 8.63
CA ARG A 109 -7.15 -2.53 7.30
C ARG A 109 -5.84 -1.76 7.22
N PHE A 110 -5.37 -1.56 6.00
CA PHE A 110 -4.24 -0.67 5.74
C PHE A 110 -4.71 0.78 5.52
N GLN A 111 -3.99 1.72 6.12
CA GLN A 111 -4.16 3.15 5.92
C GLN A 111 -2.87 3.75 5.36
N PRO A 112 -2.89 4.33 4.14
CA PRO A 112 -1.67 4.84 3.53
C PRO A 112 -1.13 6.04 4.30
N LEU A 113 0.17 6.01 4.57
CA LEU A 113 0.99 7.12 5.06
C LEU A 113 1.63 7.87 3.88
N THR A 114 2.12 7.12 2.88
CA THR A 114 2.60 7.71 1.63
C THR A 114 1.45 8.35 0.86
N LEU A 115 1.58 9.65 0.54
CA LEU A 115 0.60 10.44 -0.19
C LEU A 115 1.23 11.00 -1.48
N VAL A 116 1.41 10.14 -2.47
CA VAL A 116 1.97 10.51 -3.78
C VAL A 116 1.06 9.93 -4.87
N PRO A 117 0.63 10.73 -5.87
CA PRO A 117 -0.23 10.22 -6.94
C PRO A 117 0.47 9.12 -7.75
N PHE A 118 -0.28 8.11 -8.19
CA PHE A 118 0.22 7.16 -9.18
C PHE A 118 0.36 7.83 -10.55
N ASP A 119 1.28 7.35 -11.39
CA ASP A 119 1.33 7.81 -12.79
C ASP A 119 0.12 7.25 -13.55
N ARG A 120 -0.87 8.12 -13.77
CA ARG A 120 -2.13 7.78 -14.44
C ARG A 120 -1.94 7.27 -15.86
N LYS A 121 -0.82 7.58 -16.52
CA LYS A 121 -0.54 7.09 -17.88
C LYS A 121 -0.18 5.60 -17.90
N LEU A 122 0.20 5.04 -16.76
CA LEU A 122 0.56 3.64 -16.60
C LEU A 122 -0.58 2.79 -16.03
N ILE A 123 -1.78 3.36 -15.91
CA ILE A 123 -2.96 2.66 -15.41
C ILE A 123 -3.90 2.37 -16.58
N ASP A 124 -4.09 1.10 -16.87
CA ASP A 124 -5.20 0.66 -17.70
C ASP A 124 -6.47 0.60 -16.84
N ALA A 125 -7.34 1.59 -16.99
CA ALA A 125 -8.56 1.72 -16.20
C ALA A 125 -9.54 0.57 -16.45
N ASP A 126 -9.48 -0.12 -17.59
CA ASP A 126 -10.43 -1.17 -17.92
C ASP A 126 -10.10 -2.49 -17.19
N LEU A 127 -8.86 -2.66 -16.74
CA LEU A 127 -8.43 -3.77 -15.89
C LEU A 127 -8.83 -3.58 -14.42
N LEU A 128 -9.17 -2.36 -14.01
CA LEU A 128 -9.57 -2.07 -12.63
C LEU A 128 -11.05 -2.38 -12.40
N SER A 129 -11.32 -3.13 -11.34
CA SER A 129 -12.66 -3.26 -10.80
C SER A 129 -13.20 -1.92 -10.29
N GLN A 130 -14.53 -1.84 -10.13
CA GLN A 130 -15.16 -0.64 -9.60
C GLN A 130 -14.67 -0.28 -8.20
N SER A 131 -14.37 -1.27 -7.35
CA SER A 131 -13.84 -1.04 -6.00
C SER A 131 -12.41 -0.51 -6.02
N GLU A 132 -11.56 -0.95 -6.95
CA GLU A 132 -10.21 -0.43 -7.14
C GLU A 132 -10.22 1.01 -7.67
N LYS A 133 -11.09 1.33 -8.65
CA LYS A 133 -11.32 2.71 -9.10
C LYS A 133 -11.78 3.60 -7.95
N SER A 134 -12.75 3.14 -7.17
CA SER A 134 -13.23 3.87 -5.99
C SER A 134 -12.14 4.04 -4.94
N TRP A 135 -11.29 3.03 -4.71
CA TRP A 135 -10.15 3.16 -3.79
C TRP A 135 -9.16 4.22 -4.27
N LEU A 136 -8.78 4.19 -5.55
CA LEU A 136 -7.85 5.14 -6.16
C LEU A 136 -8.38 6.57 -6.09
N ASN A 137 -9.66 6.77 -6.40
CA ASN A 137 -10.31 8.07 -6.31
C ASN A 137 -10.41 8.60 -4.86
N HIS A 138 -10.61 7.72 -3.87
CA HIS A 138 -10.54 8.11 -2.46
C HIS A 138 -9.11 8.46 -2.02
N TYR A 139 -8.11 7.72 -2.50
CA TYR A 139 -6.71 8.01 -2.25
C TYR A 139 -6.30 9.38 -2.80
N TYR A 140 -6.70 9.71 -4.03
CA TYR A 140 -6.49 11.02 -4.65
C TYR A 140 -7.17 12.16 -3.89
N LYS A 141 -8.39 11.96 -3.42
CA LYS A 141 -9.07 12.92 -2.53
C LYS A 141 -8.29 13.13 -1.23
N LYS A 142 -7.75 12.07 -0.62
CA LYS A 142 -6.92 12.16 0.59
C LYS A 142 -5.66 12.98 0.33
N ILE A 143 -4.95 12.72 -0.78
CA ILE A 143 -3.78 13.52 -1.18
C ILE A 143 -4.13 15.00 -1.25
N ARG A 144 -5.20 15.36 -1.98
CA ARG A 144 -5.63 16.77 -2.11
C ARG A 144 -5.93 17.40 -0.75
N ALA A 145 -6.73 16.71 0.07
CA ALA A 145 -7.16 17.22 1.37
C ALA A 145 -6.00 17.41 2.35
N THR A 146 -4.98 16.56 2.28
CA THR A 146 -3.81 16.64 3.18
C THR A 146 -2.74 17.60 2.66
N LEU A 147 -2.39 17.55 1.37
CA LEU A 147 -1.23 18.27 0.86
C LEU A 147 -1.52 19.69 0.40
N LEU A 148 -2.70 19.97 -0.19
CA LEU A 148 -2.99 21.31 -0.71
C LEU A 148 -2.94 22.38 0.40
N PRO A 149 -3.56 22.19 1.59
CA PRO A 149 -3.48 23.18 2.65
C PRO A 149 -2.06 23.48 3.13
N ALA A 150 -1.18 22.47 3.16
CA ALA A 150 0.22 22.65 3.55
C ALA A 150 1.00 23.50 2.52
N LEU A 151 0.63 23.42 1.25
CA LEU A 151 1.22 24.23 0.17
C LEU A 151 0.67 25.66 0.15
N GLU A 152 -0.50 25.95 0.72
CA GLU A 152 -1.04 27.32 0.80
C GLU A 152 -0.23 28.26 1.69
N ILE A 153 0.58 27.71 2.60
CA ILE A 153 1.43 28.49 3.50
C ILE A 153 2.60 29.14 2.74
N ASP A 154 3.08 28.50 1.67
CA ASP A 154 4.15 29.02 0.81
C ASP A 154 3.58 29.54 -0.53
N ASN A 155 3.76 30.83 -0.79
CA ASN A 155 3.33 31.49 -2.04
C ASN A 155 4.42 31.50 -3.12
N SER A 156 5.51 30.75 -2.95
CA SER A 156 6.55 30.63 -3.96
C SER A 156 5.99 30.10 -5.29
N ILE A 157 6.67 30.46 -6.39
CA ILE A 157 6.37 29.92 -7.73
C ILE A 157 6.40 28.39 -7.72
N SER A 158 7.33 27.81 -6.94
CA SER A 158 7.48 26.36 -6.82
C SER A 158 6.28 25.70 -6.14
N SER A 159 5.77 26.29 -5.05
CA SER A 159 4.57 25.81 -4.36
C SER A 159 3.35 25.87 -5.28
N ASN A 160 3.15 26.98 -5.99
CA ASN A 160 2.04 27.13 -6.93
C ASN A 160 2.10 26.12 -8.09
N ARG A 161 3.29 25.86 -8.64
CA ARG A 161 3.48 24.81 -9.65
C ARG A 161 3.13 23.43 -9.11
N THR A 162 3.55 23.12 -7.88
CA THR A 162 3.26 21.85 -7.22
C THR A 162 1.76 21.67 -6.97
N LYS A 163 1.04 22.70 -6.51
CA LYS A 163 -0.42 22.67 -6.33
C LYS A 163 -1.13 22.30 -7.63
N ILE A 164 -0.81 23.00 -8.73
CA ILE A 164 -1.39 22.74 -10.05
C ILE A 164 -1.08 21.31 -10.50
N TRP A 165 0.14 20.85 -10.30
CA TRP A 165 0.53 19.49 -10.62
C TRP A 165 -0.26 18.44 -9.81
N ILE A 166 -0.38 18.62 -8.48
CA ILE A 166 -1.15 17.72 -7.62
C ILE A 166 -2.59 17.65 -8.11
N LEU A 167 -3.24 18.79 -8.34
CA LEU A 167 -4.61 18.84 -8.86
C LEU A 167 -4.74 17.99 -10.14
N ASN A 168 -3.89 18.23 -11.14
CA ASN A 168 -3.93 17.49 -12.40
C ASN A 168 -3.68 15.96 -12.22
N GLN A 169 -2.74 15.58 -11.36
CA GLN A 169 -2.40 14.16 -11.14
C GLN A 169 -3.40 13.41 -10.25
N THR A 170 -4.30 14.11 -9.57
CA THR A 170 -5.29 13.53 -8.67
C THR A 170 -6.72 13.71 -9.14
N GLU A 171 -6.92 14.04 -10.42
CA GLU A 171 -8.27 13.97 -11.01
C GLU A 171 -8.78 12.53 -10.96
N PRO A 172 -10.09 12.33 -10.73
CA PRO A 172 -10.66 11.00 -10.72
C PRO A 172 -10.39 10.22 -12.01
N ILE A 173 -10.20 8.91 -11.87
CA ILE A 173 -10.20 7.94 -12.97
C ILE A 173 -11.59 7.34 -13.18
#